data_AF-A0A497T7I6-F1
#
_entry.id   AF-A0A497T7I6-F1
#
_cell.length_a   1.000
_cell.length_b   1.000
_cell.length_c   1.000
_cell.angle_alpha   90.00
_cell.angle_beta   90.00
_cell.angle_gamma   90.00
#
_symmetry.space_group_name_H-M   'P 1'
#
loop_
_entity.id
_entity.type
_entity.pdbx_description
1 polymer ?
#
loop_
_entity_poly.entity_id
_entity_poly.type
_entity_poly.pdbx_seq_one_letter_code
_entity_poly.pdbx_strand_id
1 'polypeptide(L)'
;MNFKTYLKMLRVRNWLGYFLIATLGYVIFTKLNACVSETIFFYALVFLFLGFSFSINNCFDNKEDSLKIKNSNPVAAEEIEQKEGITFS
;
A
#
# COMPACT_ATOMS: atom_id res chain seq x y z
N MET A 1 -11.05 17.08 -2.08
CA MET A 1 -10.03 16.01 -2.06
C MET A 1 -9.34 16.01 -0.70
N ASN A 2 -9.57 15.00 0.15
CA ASN A 2 -9.02 14.95 1.51
C ASN A 2 -7.72 14.13 1.53
N PHE A 3 -6.56 14.80 1.59
CA PHE A 3 -5.23 14.16 1.57
C PHE A 3 -5.08 13.05 2.63
N LYS A 4 -5.68 13.23 3.81
CA LYS A 4 -5.64 12.24 4.90
C LYS A 4 -6.32 10.92 4.50
N THR A 5 -7.39 11.00 3.70
CA THR A 5 -8.13 9.83 3.22
C THR A 5 -7.28 9.00 2.26
N TYR A 6 -6.55 9.64 1.33
CA TYR A 6 -5.60 8.95 0.45
C TYR A 6 -4.43 8.33 1.21
N LEU A 7 -3.93 8.98 2.27
CA LEU A 7 -2.92 8.35 3.14
C LEU A 7 -3.46 7.10 3.87
N LYS A 8 -4.75 7.09 4.23
CA LYS A 8 -5.38 5.87 4.79
C LYS A 8 -5.50 4.76 3.76
N MET A 9 -5.77 5.08 2.48
CA MET A 9 -5.84 4.09 1.39
C MET A 9 -4.56 3.26 1.29
N LEU A 10 -3.40 3.91 1.47
CA LEU A 10 -2.10 3.24 1.40
C LEU A 10 -1.90 2.19 2.51
N ARG A 11 -2.58 2.31 3.67
CA ARG A 11 -2.41 1.41 4.84
C ARG A 11 -0.93 1.18 5.20
N VAL A 12 -0.10 2.22 5.18
CA VAL A 12 1.38 2.14 5.35
C VAL A 12 1.81 1.35 6.59
N ARG A 13 1.04 1.42 7.69
CA ARG A 13 1.31 0.64 8.92
C ARG A 13 1.31 -0.87 8.71
N ASN A 14 0.57 -1.36 7.72
CA ASN A 14 0.42 -2.78 7.40
C ASN A 14 1.54 -3.29 6.48
N TRP A 15 2.42 -2.41 6.00
CA TRP A 15 3.46 -2.78 5.03
C TRP A 15 4.62 -3.54 5.66
N LEU A 16 4.84 -3.43 6.98
CA LEU A 16 6.06 -3.87 7.64
C LEU A 16 6.49 -5.30 7.25
N GLY A 17 5.58 -6.28 7.28
CA GLY A 17 5.90 -7.65 6.92
C GLY A 17 6.37 -7.81 5.46
N TYR A 18 5.64 -7.20 4.53
CA TYR A 18 5.94 -7.23 3.10
C TYR A 18 7.23 -6.47 2.76
N PHE A 19 7.44 -5.33 3.42
CA PHE A 19 8.64 -4.53 3.29
C PHE A 19 9.89 -5.29 3.77
N LEU A 20 9.79 -5.96 4.92
CA LEU A 20 10.89 -6.74 5.48
C LEU A 20 11.26 -7.94 4.59
N ILE A 21 10.27 -8.68 4.06
CA ILE A 21 10.58 -9.82 3.17
C ILE A 21 11.18 -9.37 1.83
N ALA A 22 10.70 -8.26 1.26
CA ALA A 22 11.28 -7.68 0.05
C ALA A 22 12.73 -7.23 0.30
N THR A 23 12.97 -6.56 1.44
CA THR A 23 14.31 -6.13 1.87
C THR A 23 15.24 -7.32 2.06
N LEU A 24 14.78 -8.39 2.70
CA LEU A 24 15.56 -9.61 2.90
C LEU A 24 15.98 -10.23 1.55
N GLY A 25 15.03 -10.38 0.62
CA GLY A 25 15.31 -10.89 -0.72
C GLY A 25 16.32 -10.02 -1.47
N TYR A 26 16.17 -8.70 -1.40
CA TYR A 26 17.09 -7.74 -2.00
C TYR A 26 18.51 -7.85 -1.42
N VAL A 27 18.65 -7.93 -0.10
CA VAL A 27 19.96 -8.08 0.56
C VAL A 27 20.64 -9.39 0.16
N ILE A 28 19.90 -10.51 0.14
CA ILE A 28 20.43 -11.82 -0.28
C ILE A 28 20.92 -11.77 -1.74
N PHE A 29 20.12 -11.20 -2.65
CA PHE A 29 20.43 -11.16 -4.07
C PHE A 29 21.63 -10.26 -4.38
N THR A 30 21.62 -9.05 -3.82
CA THR A 30 22.65 -8.03 -4.09
C THR A 30 23.95 -8.28 -3.33
N LYS A 31 23.91 -9.08 -2.25
CA LYS A 31 25.04 -9.28 -1.33
C LYS A 31 25.61 -7.96 -0.80
N LEU A 32 24.76 -6.94 -0.64
CA LEU A 32 25.13 -5.57 -0.25
C LEU A 32 26.06 -4.84 -1.24
N ASN A 33 26.16 -5.32 -2.49
CA ASN A 33 27.01 -4.74 -3.54
C ASN A 33 26.23 -3.92 -4.59
N ALA A 34 24.96 -3.60 -4.33
CA ALA A 34 24.16 -2.79 -5.25
C ALA A 34 24.52 -1.30 -5.17
N CYS A 35 24.38 -0.58 -6.28
CA CYS A 35 24.57 0.86 -6.29
C CYS A 35 23.41 1.59 -5.60
N VAL A 36 23.66 2.84 -5.18
CA VAL A 36 22.67 3.69 -4.50
C VAL A 36 21.44 3.91 -5.38
N SER A 37 21.63 4.12 -6.69
CA SER A 37 20.53 4.29 -7.64
C SER A 37 19.62 3.06 -7.71
N GLU A 38 20.19 1.87 -7.84
CA GLU A 38 19.45 0.60 -7.86
C GLU A 38 18.65 0.41 -6.57
N THR A 39 19.27 0.73 -5.43
CA THR A 39 18.63 0.64 -4.11
C THR A 39 17.45 1.60 -3.99
N ILE A 40 17.60 2.84 -4.45
CA ILE A 40 16.51 3.83 -4.49
C ILE A 40 15.39 3.35 -5.41
N PHE A 41 15.70 2.87 -6.60
CA PHE A 41 14.71 2.34 -7.54
C PHE A 41 13.95 1.13 -6.98
N PHE A 42 14.67 0.20 -6.34
CA PHE A 42 14.07 -0.97 -5.72
C PHE A 42 13.04 -0.56 -4.66
N TYR A 43 13.41 0.32 -3.73
CA TYR A 43 12.47 0.77 -2.71
C TYR A 43 11.34 1.60 -3.30
N ALA A 44 11.60 2.49 -4.27
CA ALA A 44 10.52 3.22 -4.94
C ALA A 44 9.46 2.27 -5.52
N LEU A 45 9.89 1.19 -6.18
CA LEU A 45 9.00 0.14 -6.71
C LEU A 45 8.26 -0.61 -5.61
N VAL A 46 8.93 -0.98 -4.51
CA VAL A 46 8.27 -1.65 -3.36
C VAL A 46 7.18 -0.76 -2.76
N PHE A 47 7.46 0.54 -2.56
CA PHE A 47 6.49 1.49 -2.01
C PHE A 47 5.29 1.67 -2.95
N LEU A 48 5.52 1.80 -4.25
CA LEU A 48 4.45 1.88 -5.26
C LEU A 48 3.62 0.60 -5.29
N PHE A 49 4.27 -0.57 -5.29
CA PHE A 49 3.61 -1.86 -5.31
C PHE A 49 2.72 -2.09 -4.08
N LEU A 50 3.24 -1.80 -2.87
CA LEU A 50 2.45 -1.94 -1.64
C LEU A 50 1.33 -0.90 -1.58
N GLY A 51 1.60 0.34 -2.00
CA GLY A 51 0.59 1.39 -2.12
C GLY A 51 -0.56 1.01 -3.01
N PHE A 52 -0.27 0.55 -4.22
CA PHE A 52 -1.24 0.00 -5.17
C PHE A 52 -2.02 -1.16 -4.53
N SER A 53 -1.31 -2.17 -4.03
CA SER A 53 -1.93 -3.43 -3.55
C SER A 53 -2.91 -3.18 -2.39
N PHE A 54 -2.56 -2.34 -1.43
CA PHE A 54 -3.47 -2.03 -0.32
C PHE A 54 -4.62 -1.09 -0.73
N SER A 55 -4.36 -0.14 -1.62
CA SER A 55 -5.37 0.81 -2.09
C SER A 55 -6.42 0.12 -2.95
N ILE A 56 -6.00 -0.77 -3.85
CA ILE A 56 -6.92 -1.53 -4.70
C ILE A 56 -7.73 -2.54 -3.88
N ASN A 57 -7.12 -3.19 -2.87
CA ASN A 57 -7.83 -4.06 -1.95
C ASN A 57 -8.93 -3.31 -1.18
N ASN A 58 -8.68 -2.07 -0.73
CA ASN A 58 -9.74 -1.25 -0.11
C ASN A 58 -10.96 -1.09 -1.02
N CYS A 59 -10.74 -0.99 -2.34
CA CYS A 59 -11.80 -0.77 -3.31
C CYS A 59 -12.65 -2.02 -3.55
N PHE A 60 -12.03 -3.21 -3.61
CA PHE A 60 -12.72 -4.46 -3.94
C PHE A 60 -13.24 -5.20 -2.70
N ASP A 61 -12.60 -5.03 -1.54
CA ASP A 61 -13.03 -5.64 -0.27
C ASP A 61 -14.09 -4.76 0.45
N ASN A 62 -14.62 -3.73 -0.22
CA ASN A 62 -15.46 -2.71 0.43
C ASN A 62 -16.73 -3.27 1.09
N LYS A 63 -17.36 -4.29 0.50
CA LYS A 63 -18.56 -4.96 1.04
C LYS A 63 -18.25 -5.81 2.25
N GLU A 64 -17.07 -6.43 2.30
CA GLU A 64 -16.65 -7.23 3.46
C GLU A 64 -16.22 -6.30 4.61
N ASP A 65 -15.43 -5.28 4.29
CA ASP A 65 -14.93 -4.32 5.26
C ASP A 65 -16.03 -3.46 5.90
N SER A 66 -17.14 -3.20 5.21
CA SER A 66 -18.28 -2.46 5.76
C SER A 66 -19.00 -3.19 6.91
N LEU A 67 -18.83 -4.51 7.01
CA LEU A 67 -19.39 -5.32 8.11
C LEU A 67 -18.53 -5.27 9.39
N LYS A 68 -17.32 -4.71 9.34
CA LYS A 68 -16.40 -4.66 10.47
C LYS A 68 -16.76 -3.52 11.43
N ILE A 69 -16.84 -3.84 12.73
CA ILE A 69 -17.15 -2.86 13.81
C ILE A 69 -16.16 -1.69 13.85
N LYS A 70 -14.88 -1.95 13.52
CA LYS A 70 -13.86 -0.91 13.33
C LYS A 70 -13.37 -0.95 11.90
N ASN A 71 -13.87 -0.03 11.10
CA ASN A 71 -13.51 0.08 9.71
C ASN A 71 -12.42 1.12 9.50
N SER A 72 -11.25 0.69 9.04
CA SER A 72 -10.15 1.56 8.63
C SER A 72 -10.05 1.73 7.11
N ASN A 73 -10.90 1.03 6.35
CA ASN A 73 -11.02 1.14 4.91
C ASN A 73 -11.81 2.42 4.56
N PRO A 74 -11.18 3.41 3.91
CA PRO A 74 -11.85 4.66 3.59
C PRO A 74 -13.01 4.52 2.61
N VAL A 75 -12.95 3.54 1.69
CA VAL A 75 -14.02 3.28 0.70
C VAL A 75 -15.24 2.71 1.41
N ALA A 76 -15.04 1.73 2.29
CA ALA A 76 -16.13 1.10 3.04
C ALA A 76 -16.70 1.97 4.17
N ALA A 77 -15.94 2.99 4.61
CA ALA A 77 -16.42 4.03 5.52
C ALA A 77 -17.05 5.23 4.80
N GLU A 78 -17.19 5.16 3.47
CA GLU A 78 -17.73 6.24 2.62
C GLU A 78 -16.97 7.57 2.73
N GLU A 79 -15.69 7.53 3.12
CA GLU A 79 -14.81 8.72 3.16
C GLU A 79 -14.29 9.11 1.76
N ILE A 80 -14.34 8.18 0.80
CA ILE A 80 -13.95 8.34 -0.61
C ILE A 80 -14.82 7.42 -1.49
N GLU A 81 -15.18 7.87 -2.69
CA GLU A 81 -15.90 7.03 -3.63
C GLU A 81 -15.01 5.89 -4.15
N GLN A 82 -15.60 4.71 -4.40
CA GLN A 82 -14.86 3.56 -4.94
C GLN A 82 -14.16 3.90 -6.27
N LYS A 83 -14.80 4.71 -7.14
CA LYS A 83 -14.21 5.15 -8.41
C LYS A 83 -12.97 6.02 -8.21
N GLU A 84 -13.01 6.93 -7.25
CA GLU A 84 -11.85 7.75 -6.89
C GLU A 84 -10.73 6.89 -6.27
N GLY A 85 -11.09 5.92 -5.42
CA GLY A 85 -10.15 4.95 -4.87
C GLY A 85 -9.44 4.11 -5.93
N ILE A 86 -10.18 3.64 -6.95
CA ILE A 86 -9.63 2.90 -8.10
C ILE A 86 -8.71 3.81 -8.92
N THR A 87 -9.09 5.07 -9.14
CA THR A 87 -8.27 6.02 -9.92
C THR A 87 -6.95 6.35 -9.20
N PHE A 88 -6.97 6.39 -7.87
CA PHE A 88 -5.78 6.63 -7.05
C PHE A 88 -4.85 5.42 -6.98
N SER A 89 -5.42 4.21 -6.98
CA SER A 89 -4.67 2.97 -6.85
C SER A 89 -3.81 2.75 -8.08
#